data_AF-A0A7T8KAJ9-F1
#
_entry.id   AF-A0A7T8KAJ9-F1
#
_cell.length_a   1.000
_cell.length_b   1.000
_cell.length_c   1.000
_cell.angle_alpha   90.00
_cell.angle_beta   90.00
_cell.angle_gamma   90.00
#
_symmetry.space_group_name_H-M   'P 1'
#
loop_
_entity.id
_entity.type
_entity.pdbx_description
1 polymer ?
#
loop_
_entity_poly.entity_id
_entity_poly.type
_entity_poly.pdbx_seq_one_letter_code
_entity_poly.pdbx_strand_id
1 'polypeptide(L)'
;MKSQPPVVYIEDPSILNEIDRVPKVKGRASMVSSLIDSYGLKKHLNVRSSREATHEELKSFHSQDYLDKLNSMDDPKDNPENHQEQEEVGIGEDP
;
A
#
# COMPACT_ATOMS: atom_id res chain seq x y z
N MET A 1 31.75 -13.01 -11.51
CA MET A 1 30.48 -12.26 -11.40
C MET A 1 29.97 -12.40 -9.98
N LYS A 2 29.62 -11.31 -9.29
CA LYS A 2 28.96 -11.42 -7.97
C LYS A 2 27.50 -11.78 -8.20
N SER A 3 27.03 -12.87 -7.60
CA SER A 3 25.61 -13.25 -7.64
C SER A 3 24.79 -12.22 -6.87
N GLN A 4 23.60 -11.91 -7.37
CA GLN A 4 22.63 -11.08 -6.63
C GLN A 4 22.24 -11.78 -5.33
N PRO A 5 21.95 -11.04 -4.25
CA PRO A 5 21.41 -11.65 -3.04
C PRO A 5 20.09 -12.39 -3.34
N PRO A 6 19.85 -13.56 -2.71
CA PRO A 6 18.70 -14.40 -3.03
C PRO A 6 17.37 -13.83 -2.52
N VAL A 7 17.42 -12.90 -1.55
CA VAL A 7 16.23 -12.30 -0.95
C VAL A 7 15.94 -10.98 -1.65
N VAL A 8 14.75 -10.89 -2.24
CA VAL A 8 14.23 -9.63 -2.82
C VAL A 8 13.47 -8.87 -1.74
N TYR A 9 13.81 -7.60 -1.57
CA TYR A 9 13.12 -6.69 -0.66
C TYR A 9 12.40 -5.63 -1.47
N ILE A 10 11.07 -5.58 -1.36
CA ILE A 10 10.26 -4.61 -2.09
C ILE A 10 10.14 -3.34 -1.25
N GLU A 11 10.61 -2.23 -1.80
CA GLU A 11 10.56 -0.92 -1.18
C GLU A 11 10.36 0.13 -2.28
N ASP A 12 9.27 0.88 -2.17
CA ASP A 12 8.97 2.00 -3.05
C ASP A 12 8.72 3.25 -2.19
N PRO A 13 9.52 4.32 -2.34
CA PRO A 13 9.34 5.54 -1.56
C PRO A 13 7.96 6.19 -1.73
N SER A 14 7.34 6.08 -2.91
CA SER A 14 5.99 6.61 -3.14
C SER A 14 4.96 5.88 -2.29
N ILE A 15 5.04 4.55 -2.24
CA ILE A 15 4.17 3.70 -1.43
C ILE A 15 4.41 3.93 0.06
N LEU A 16 5.66 4.08 0.50
CA LEU A 16 5.95 4.41 1.91
C LEU A 16 5.26 5.70 2.34
N ASN A 17 5.30 6.73 1.49
CA ASN A 17 4.64 8.00 1.76
C ASN A 17 3.11 7.86 1.82
N GLU A 18 2.50 7.07 0.92
CA GLU A 18 1.06 6.84 0.93
C GLU A 18 0.60 6.01 2.14
N ILE A 19 1.33 4.94 2.50
CA ILE A 19 1.04 4.13 3.69
C ILE A 19 1.13 4.98 4.96
N ASP A 20 2.09 5.91 5.03
CA ASP A 20 2.26 6.80 6.18
C ASP A 20 1.14 7.86 6.32
N ARG A 21 0.27 8.01 5.32
CA ARG A 21 -0.96 8.81 5.42
C ARG A 21 -2.08 8.08 6.15
N VAL A 22 -2.05 6.74 6.19
CA VAL A 22 -3.09 5.93 6.84
C VAL A 22 -2.90 5.93 8.37
N PRO A 23 -3.79 6.56 9.17
CA PRO A 23 -3.54 6.81 10.59
C PRO A 23 -3.23 5.56 11.42
N LYS A 24 -3.95 4.46 11.17
CA LYS A 24 -3.80 3.19 11.89
C LYS A 24 -2.43 2.54 11.72
N VAL A 25 -1.70 2.83 10.64
CA VAL A 25 -0.42 2.18 10.30
C VAL A 25 0.72 3.18 10.06
N LYS A 26 0.48 4.46 10.34
CA LYS A 26 1.42 5.56 10.12
C LYS A 26 2.79 5.29 10.72
N GLY A 27 3.83 5.48 9.91
CA GLY A 27 5.24 5.36 10.30
C GLY A 27 5.72 3.92 10.45
N ARG A 28 4.84 2.91 10.38
CA ARG A 28 5.21 1.51 10.61
C ARG A 28 6.15 1.00 9.52
N ALA A 29 5.80 1.20 8.26
CA ALA A 29 6.62 0.74 7.13
C ALA A 29 7.95 1.49 7.08
N SER A 30 7.92 2.81 7.26
CA SER A 30 9.11 3.67 7.30
C SER A 30 10.06 3.31 8.45
N MET A 31 9.55 2.99 9.64
CA MET A 31 10.35 2.53 10.77
C MET A 31 11.03 1.18 10.47
N VAL A 32 10.29 0.21 9.89
CA VAL A 32 10.85 -1.09 9.52
C VAL A 32 11.97 -0.94 8.49
N SER A 33 11.73 -0.15 7.43
CA SER A 33 12.75 0.16 6.42
C SER A 33 14.01 0.80 7.04
N SER A 34 13.81 1.79 7.92
CA SER A 34 14.91 2.49 8.60
C SER A 34 15.73 1.56 9.50
N LEU A 35 15.08 0.61 10.19
CA LEU A 35 15.77 -0.39 10.98
C LEU A 35 16.58 -1.34 10.09
N ILE A 36 15.99 -1.87 9.01
CA ILE A 36 16.71 -2.75 8.06
C ILE A 36 17.96 -2.05 7.52
N ASP A 37 17.87 -0.76 7.21
CA ASP A 37 19.01 0.04 6.76
C ASP A 37 20.05 0.28 7.85
N SER A 38 19.61 0.68 9.06
CA SER A 38 20.49 0.98 10.19
C SER A 38 21.31 -0.23 10.65
N TYR A 39 20.77 -1.44 10.54
CA TYR A 39 21.50 -2.68 10.80
C TYR A 39 22.43 -3.09 9.64
N GLY A 40 22.46 -2.31 8.55
CA GLY A 40 23.27 -2.58 7.37
C GLY A 40 22.81 -3.82 6.61
N LEU A 41 21.55 -4.24 6.76
CA LEU A 41 21.02 -5.45 6.13
C LEU A 41 20.70 -5.24 4.65
N LYS A 42 20.41 -3.99 4.21
CA LYS A 42 20.13 -3.67 2.80
C LYS A 42 21.23 -4.15 1.84
N LYS A 43 22.49 -4.22 2.28
CA LYS A 43 23.62 -4.73 1.46
C LYS A 43 23.54 -6.25 1.16
N HIS A 44 22.70 -6.97 1.89
CA HIS A 44 22.43 -8.40 1.73
C HIS A 44 21.09 -8.68 1.06
N LEU A 45 20.40 -7.65 0.58
CA LEU A 45 19.09 -7.73 -0.06
C LEU A 45 19.18 -7.24 -1.50
N ASN A 46 18.35 -7.82 -2.37
CA ASN A 46 18.10 -7.30 -3.70
C ASN A 46 16.89 -6.36 -3.61
N VAL A 47 17.14 -5.07 -3.33
CA VAL A 47 16.09 -4.07 -3.16
C VAL A 47 15.48 -3.70 -4.52
N ARG A 48 14.14 -3.74 -4.64
CA ARG A 48 13.41 -3.44 -5.87
C ARG A 48 12.17 -2.57 -5.58
N SER A 49 11.90 -1.61 -6.46
CA SER A 49 10.60 -0.93 -6.48
C SER A 49 9.53 -1.91 -6.97
N SER A 50 8.33 -1.81 -6.40
CA SER A 50 7.12 -2.37 -7.00
C SER A 50 6.68 -1.54 -8.20
N ARG A 51 5.76 -2.08 -9.00
CA ARG A 51 4.94 -1.32 -9.94
C ARG A 51 3.54 -1.15 -9.37
N GLU A 52 2.81 -0.15 -9.85
CA GLU A 52 1.37 -0.07 -9.62
C GLU A 52 0.66 -1.28 -10.24
N ALA A 53 -0.31 -1.82 -9.51
CA ALA A 53 -1.17 -2.90 -9.98
C ALA A 53 -2.14 -2.36 -11.04
N THR A 54 -2.42 -3.13 -12.09
CA THR A 54 -3.43 -2.72 -13.08
C THR A 54 -4.83 -3.03 -12.56
N HIS A 55 -5.84 -2.34 -13.11
CA HIS A 55 -7.24 -2.62 -12.78
C HIS A 55 -7.62 -4.09 -13.04
N GLU A 56 -7.12 -4.67 -14.14
CA GLU A 56 -7.36 -6.08 -14.47
C GLU A 56 -6.75 -7.04 -13.44
N GLU A 57 -5.58 -6.71 -12.90
CA GLU A 57 -4.93 -7.51 -11.85
C GLU A 57 -5.71 -7.44 -10.54
N LEU A 58 -6.27 -6.28 -10.19
CA LEU A 58 -7.16 -6.13 -9.04
C LEU A 58 -8.47 -6.92 -9.24
N LYS A 59 -9.05 -6.88 -10.45
CA LYS A 59 -10.26 -7.64 -10.83
C LYS A 59 -10.07 -9.15 -10.86
N SER A 60 -8.84 -9.65 -10.82
CA SER A 60 -8.60 -11.10 -10.74
C SER A 60 -9.17 -11.72 -9.46
N PHE A 61 -9.42 -10.89 -8.44
CA PHE A 61 -10.02 -11.28 -7.17
C PHE A 61 -11.21 -10.38 -6.77
N HIS A 62 -11.07 -9.06 -6.90
CA HIS A 62 -12.09 -8.11 -6.46
C HIS A 62 -13.22 -7.95 -7.49
N SER A 63 -14.43 -7.66 -7.02
CA SER A 63 -15.55 -7.32 -7.91
C SER A 63 -15.33 -5.95 -8.57
N GLN A 64 -15.91 -5.76 -9.76
CA GLN A 64 -15.86 -4.46 -10.46
C GLN A 64 -16.47 -3.35 -9.58
N ASP A 65 -17.64 -3.60 -9.00
CA ASP A 65 -18.36 -2.63 -8.17
C ASP A 65 -17.53 -2.16 -6.97
N TYR A 66 -16.76 -3.07 -6.34
CA TYR A 66 -15.86 -2.71 -5.23
C TYR A 66 -14.74 -1.77 -5.69
N LEU A 67 -14.11 -2.05 -6.83
CA LEU A 67 -13.02 -1.22 -7.35
C LEU A 67 -13.52 0.15 -7.85
N ASP A 68 -14.70 0.19 -8.46
CA ASP A 68 -15.32 1.45 -8.88
C ASP A 68 -15.66 2.31 -7.66
N LYS A 69 -16.16 1.67 -6.59
CA LYS A 69 -16.46 2.34 -5.34
C LYS A 69 -15.18 2.88 -4.67
N LEU A 70 -14.09 2.12 -4.64
CA LEU A 70 -12.78 2.61 -4.17
C LEU A 70 -12.29 3.83 -4.97
N ASN A 71 -12.30 3.75 -6.30
CA ASN A 71 -11.87 4.86 -7.15
C ASN A 71 -12.72 6.13 -6.97
N SER A 72 -14.00 5.98 -6.60
CA SER A 72 -14.87 7.13 -6.35
C SER A 72 -14.54 7.89 -5.05
N MET A 73 -13.80 7.27 -4.13
CA MET A 73 -13.44 7.86 -2.83
C MET A 73 -12.16 8.70 -2.84
N ASP A 74 -11.39 8.67 -3.94
CA ASP A 74 -10.12 9.39 -4.04
C ASP A 74 -10.27 10.92 -4.19
N ASP A 75 -11.50 11.46 -4.29
CA ASP A 75 -11.73 12.92 -4.30
C ASP A 75 -11.81 13.46 -2.87
N PRO A 76 -10.90 14.37 -2.43
CA PRO A 76 -10.92 14.96 -1.08
C PRO A 76 -12.16 15.80 -0.76
N LYS A 77 -13.10 15.94 -1.71
CA LYS A 77 -14.46 16.46 -1.48
C LYS A 77 -15.46 15.38 -1.11
N ASP A 78 -15.03 14.16 -0.79
CA ASP A 78 -15.94 13.08 -0.48
C ASP A 78 -16.83 13.47 0.70
N ASN A 79 -18.08 13.64 0.32
CA ASN A 79 -19.14 14.31 1.05
C ASN A 79 -19.44 13.45 2.30
N PRO A 80 -19.58 14.02 3.51
CA PRO A 80 -20.03 13.28 4.69
C PRO A 80 -21.39 12.56 4.50
N GLU A 81 -22.04 12.70 3.35
CA GLU A 81 -23.26 12.00 2.96
C GLU A 81 -23.06 10.56 2.46
N ASN A 82 -21.82 10.07 2.24
CA ASN A 82 -21.59 8.75 1.64
C ASN A 82 -21.18 7.61 2.60
N HIS A 83 -21.29 7.83 3.91
CA HIS A 83 -20.90 6.86 4.96
C HIS A 83 -21.57 5.49 4.82
N GLN A 84 -22.85 5.43 4.41
CA GLN A 84 -23.58 4.16 4.25
C GLN A 84 -22.98 3.28 3.15
N GLU A 85 -22.66 3.88 2.00
CA GLU A 85 -22.09 3.15 0.87
C GLU A 85 -20.63 2.72 1.12
N GLN A 86 -19.91 3.40 2.03
CA GLN A 86 -18.57 3.01 2.47
C GLN A 86 -18.63 1.79 3.40
N GLU A 87 -19.57 1.78 4.36
CA GLU A 87 -19.78 0.63 5.26
C GLU A 87 -20.19 -0.64 4.50
N GLU A 88 -21.03 -0.52 3.46
CA GLU A 88 -21.45 -1.67 2.64
C GLU A 88 -20.29 -2.40 1.95
N VAL A 89 -19.21 -1.68 1.60
CA VAL A 89 -17.99 -2.24 1.01
C VAL A 89 -16.88 -2.48 2.06
N GLY A 90 -17.22 -2.38 3.35
CA GLY A 90 -16.29 -2.63 4.46
C GLY A 90 -15.24 -1.55 4.65
N ILE A 91 -15.49 -0.33 4.15
CA ILE A 91 -14.63 0.83 4.33
C ILE A 91 -15.19 1.66 5.48
N GLY A 92 -14.45 1.72 6.58
CA GLY A 92 -14.88 2.37 7.81
C GLY A 92 -13.99 2.02 8.99
N GLU A 93 -14.45 2.33 10.19
CA GLU A 93 -13.75 1.89 11.39
C GLU A 93 -13.98 0.40 11.63
N ASP A 94 -12.87 -0.35 11.75
CA ASP A 94 -12.93 -1.70 12.34
C ASP A 94 -13.57 -1.59 13.74
N PRO A 95 -14.56 -2.45 14.08
CA PRO A 95 -15.20 -2.45 15.39
C PRO A 95 -14.26 -2.82 16.54
#